data_AF-A0ABD5DWF8-F1
#
_entry.id   AF-A0ABD5DWF8-F1
#
_cell.length_a   1.000
_cell.length_b   1.000
_cell.length_c   1.000
_cell.angle_alpha   90.00
_cell.angle_beta   90.00
_cell.angle_gamma   90.00
#
_symmetry.space_group_name_H-M   'P 1'
#
loop_
_entity.id
_entity.type
_entity.pdbx_description
1 polymer ?
#
loop_
_entity_poly.entity_id
_entity_poly.type
_entity_poly.pdbx_seq_one_letter_code
_entity_poly.pdbx_strand_id
1 'polypeptide(L)' 'MAKGIREKIKLVSSAGTGHFYTTTKNKRTKPEKMELKK' A
#
# COMPACT_ATOMS: atom_id res chain seq x y z
N MET A 1 10.57 -19.33 9.06
CA MET A 1 10.06 -18.00 9.49
C MET A 1 8.87 -17.64 8.62
N ALA A 2 7.67 -17.61 9.18
CA ALA A 2 6.44 -17.40 8.42
C ALA A 2 6.48 -16.03 7.71
N LYS A 3 6.54 -16.05 6.38
CA LYS A 3 6.39 -14.87 5.54
C LYS A 3 5.06 -14.22 5.92
N GLY A 4 5.12 -13.11 6.67
CA GLY A 4 3.92 -12.43 7.16
C GLY A 4 2.99 -12.16 5.99
N ILE A 5 1.70 -12.49 6.14
CA ILE A 5 0.64 -12.29 5.13
C ILE A 5 0.52 -10.82 4.67
N ARG A 6 1.13 -9.89 5.41
CA ARG A 6 1.22 -8.47 5.06
C ARG A 6 2.37 -8.23 4.09
N GLU A 7 2.04 -7.67 2.94
CA GLU A 7 3.01 -7.21 1.96
C GLU A 7 3.21 -5.71 2.04
N LYS A 8 4.43 -5.23 1.75
CA LYS A 8 4.69 -3.80 1.63
C LYS A 8 4.13 -3.29 0.29
N ILE A 9 3.38 -2.20 0.35
CA ILE A 9 2.82 -1.50 -0.81
C ILE A 9 3.30 -0.03 -0.83
N LYS A 10 3.39 0.54 -2.03
CA LYS A 10 3.70 1.95 -2.25
C LYS A 10 2.41 2.68 -2.62
N LEU A 11 2.11 3.76 -1.91
CA LEU A 11 1.02 4.68 -2.23
C LEU A 11 1.63 5.91 -2.90
N VAL A 12 1.46 5.99 -4.22
CA VAL A 12 1.99 7.11 -5.02
C VAL A 12 1.04 8.30 -4.87
N SER A 13 1.57 9.47 -4.53
CA SER A 13 0.77 10.70 -4.46
C SER A 13 0.30 11.10 -5.85
N SER A 14 -0.99 11.43 -5.99
CA SER A 14 -1.58 11.94 -7.23
C SER A 14 -1.17 13.38 -7.56
N ALA A 15 -0.56 14.10 -6.62
CA ALA A 15 -0.14 15.50 -6.79
C ALA A 15 1.09 15.71 -7.71
N GLY A 16 1.62 14.65 -8.33
CA GLY A 16 2.74 14.76 -9.29
C GLY A 16 4.10 15.10 -8.66
N THR A 17 4.20 15.16 -7.34
CA THR A 17 5.41 15.57 -6.60
C THR A 17 6.46 14.45 -6.47
N GLY A 18 6.22 13.27 -7.06
CA GLY A 18 7.10 12.10 -6.91
C GLY A 18 7.11 11.49 -5.50
N HIS A 19 6.35 12.06 -4.55
CA HIS A 19 6.27 11.55 -3.18
C HIS A 19 5.44 10.28 -3.12
N PHE A 20 5.96 9.27 -2.42
CA PHE A 20 5.26 8.02 -2.17
C PHE A 20 5.33 7.66 -0.68
N TYR A 21 4.22 7.14 -0.16
CA TYR A 21 4.19 6.56 1.18
C TYR A 21 4.41 5.06 1.08
N THR A 22 5.10 4.49 2.06
CA THR A 22 5.23 3.03 2.19
C THR A 22 4.34 2.57 3.33
N THR A 23 3.53 1.55 3.08
CA THR A 23 2.68 0.94 4.11
C THR A 23 2.58 -0.55 3.87
N THR A 24 2.03 -1.28 4.83
CA THR A 24 1.81 -2.73 4.71
C THR A 24 0.34 -3.01 4.48
N LYS A 25 0.02 -3.87 3.52
CA LYS A 25 -1.33 -4.30 3.19
C LYS A 25 -1.44 -5.82 3.26
N ASN A 26 -2.54 -6.29 3.84
CA ASN A 26 -2.92 -7.70 3.78
C ASN A 26 -3.77 -7.94 2.52
N LYS A 27 -3.23 -8.67 1.54
CA LYS A 27 -3.95 -8.98 0.29
C LYS A 27 -5.15 -9.91 0.48
N ARG A 28 -5.16 -10.74 1.55
CA ARG A 28 -6.24 -11.70 1.81
C ARG A 28 -7.53 -11.02 2.27
N THR A 29 -7.42 -10.01 3.14
CA THR A 29 -8.58 -9.30 3.70
C THR A 29 -9.01 -8.10 2.86
N LYS A 30 -8.07 -7.52 2.08
CA LYS A 30 -8.34 -6.39 1.20
C LYS A 30 -7.77 -6.70 -0.19
N PRO A 31 -8.53 -7.35 -1.08
CA PRO A 31 -8.07 -7.64 -2.44
C PRO A 31 -7.92 -6.36 -3.28
N GLU A 32 -8.82 -5.38 -3.09
CA GLU A 32 -8.89 -4.15 -3.90
C GLU A 32 -7.72 -3.18 -3.67
N LYS A 33 -7.36 -2.39 -4.69
CA LYS A 33 -6.30 -1.38 -4.59
C LYS A 33 -6.65 -0.37 -3.49
N MET A 34 -5.71 -0.12 -2.59
CA MET A 34 -5.91 0.81 -1.49
C MET A 34 -5.62 2.23 -1.98
N GLU A 35 -6.65 3.04 -2.10
CA GLU A 35 -6.54 4.46 -2.45
C GLU A 35 -6.87 5.29 -1.21
N LEU A 36 -5.91 6.09 -0.76
CA LEU A 36 -6.12 7.06 0.31
C LEU A 36 -6.13 8.44 -0.31
N LYS A 37 -7.27 9.14 -0.22
CA LYS A 37 -7.35 10.57 -0.52
C LYS A 37 -6.80 11.31 0.70
N LYS A 38 -5.62 11.88 0.58
CA LYS A 38 -5.12 12.93 1.47
C LYS A 38 -5.26 14.27 0.77
#